data_AF-A0A6L5FDP4-F1
#
_entry.id   AF-A0A6L5FDP4-F1
#
_cell.length_a   1.000
_cell.length_b   1.000
_cell.length_c   1.000
_cell.angle_alpha   90.00
_cell.angle_beta   90.00
_cell.angle_gamma   90.00
#
_symmetry.space_group_name_H-M   'P 1'
#
loop_
_entity.id
_entity.type
_entity.pdbx_description
1 polymer ?
#
loop_
_entity_poly.entity_id
_entity_poly.type
_entity_poly.pdbx_seq_one_letter_code
_entity_poly.pdbx_strand_id
1 'polypeptide(L)'
;MSTHPENSLQDSVNITKDDAITRLSRRKLLLASSAAAVAPAIGGGLVKTANAQQQPQRFEYPVDREARSAARALALEALLIEKGVITGDTVDTVLSFFETQMGPFNGAKVVARAWVDPAFKQELVKDTPAAIAKLDLPKGMAGAEGEHMRAVANSPTVHNLIICTLCSCYPWPVLGLPPYWYKDPTFRARAAREPRAVLNEFGLNIAPSVEIKTWDSSAQIRWFVIPERPSGTDGISEAELAKLVTPEGMMGVARA
;
A
#
# COMPACT_ATOMS: atom_id res chain seq x y z
N MET A 1 23.12 49.87 10.76
CA MET A 1 21.94 50.40 10.04
C MET A 1 21.97 49.89 8.61
N SER A 2 21.24 48.81 8.33
CA SER A 2 20.80 48.44 6.98
C SER A 2 19.61 47.50 7.16
N THR A 3 18.50 47.87 6.55
CA THR A 3 17.14 47.36 6.72
C THR A 3 16.89 46.13 5.84
N HIS A 4 16.30 45.07 6.40
CA HIS A 4 15.66 44.01 5.63
C HIS A 4 14.24 44.44 5.23
N PRO A 5 13.76 44.18 4.00
CA PRO A 5 12.35 44.35 3.68
C PRO A 5 11.56 43.08 4.01
N GLU A 6 10.51 43.25 4.80
CA GLU A 6 9.36 42.33 4.87
C GLU A 6 8.65 42.34 3.52
N ASN A 7 8.22 41.16 3.03
CA ASN A 7 7.22 41.10 1.97
C ASN A 7 6.09 40.16 2.41
N SER A 8 4.91 40.74 2.49
CA SER A 8 3.65 40.18 2.96
C SER A 8 3.02 39.26 1.91
N LEU A 9 2.73 38.01 2.29
CA LEU A 9 1.81 37.14 1.54
C LEU A 9 0.39 37.40 2.07
N GLN A 10 -0.39 38.16 1.31
CA GLN A 10 -1.84 38.13 1.35
C GLN A 10 -2.35 37.77 -0.04
N ASP A 11 -2.62 36.49 -0.27
CA ASP A 11 -3.51 36.04 -1.33
C ASP A 11 -4.58 35.14 -0.69
N SER A 12 -5.70 35.76 -0.33
CA SER A 12 -6.89 35.06 0.15
C SER A 12 -7.64 34.44 -1.03
N VAL A 13 -7.58 33.12 -1.16
CA VAL A 13 -8.43 32.37 -2.10
C VAL A 13 -9.85 32.33 -1.54
N ASN A 14 -10.76 33.08 -2.17
CA ASN A 14 -12.19 33.08 -1.85
C ASN A 14 -12.83 31.78 -2.37
N ILE A 15 -13.04 30.81 -1.48
CA ILE A 15 -13.79 29.58 -1.78
C ILE A 15 -15.29 29.93 -1.76
N THR A 16 -15.95 29.80 -2.90
CA THR A 16 -17.40 30.05 -3.00
C THR A 16 -18.19 28.84 -2.50
N LYS A 17 -19.45 29.06 -2.11
CA LYS A 17 -20.36 28.01 -1.59
C LYS A 17 -20.55 26.82 -2.56
N ASP A 18 -20.38 27.04 -3.85
CA ASP A 18 -20.58 26.02 -4.89
C ASP A 18 -19.45 24.96 -4.91
N ASP A 19 -18.22 25.35 -4.55
CA ASP A 19 -17.09 24.43 -4.41
C ASP A 19 -17.25 23.49 -3.21
N ALA A 20 -17.81 24.01 -2.10
CA ALA A 20 -18.10 23.20 -0.91
C ALA A 20 -19.19 22.15 -1.18
N ILE A 21 -20.21 22.51 -1.96
CA ILE A 21 -21.32 21.62 -2.34
C ILE A 21 -20.85 20.49 -3.27
N THR A 22 -19.90 20.78 -4.15
CA THR A 22 -19.33 19.79 -5.08
C THR A 22 -18.37 18.81 -4.38
N ARG A 23 -17.66 19.25 -3.32
CA ARG A 23 -16.86 18.36 -2.46
C ARG A 23 -17.73 17.44 -1.59
N LEU A 24 -18.84 17.95 -1.06
CA LEU A 24 -19.83 17.18 -0.28
C LEU A 24 -20.55 16.10 -1.13
N SER A 25 -20.82 16.39 -2.41
CA SER A 25 -21.48 15.43 -3.31
C SER A 25 -20.56 14.27 -3.71
N ARG A 26 -19.25 14.52 -3.94
CA ARG A 26 -18.25 13.46 -4.18
C ARG A 26 -18.05 12.56 -2.96
N ARG A 27 -18.03 13.13 -1.74
CA ARG A 27 -17.93 12.37 -0.48
C ARG A 27 -19.16 11.45 -0.26
N LYS A 28 -20.36 11.88 -0.65
CA LYS A 28 -21.58 11.05 -0.54
C LYS A 28 -21.63 9.90 -1.55
N LEU A 29 -21.09 10.08 -2.76
CA LEU A 29 -21.13 9.06 -3.81
C LEU A 29 -20.28 7.83 -3.44
N LEU A 30 -19.15 8.02 -2.77
CA LEU A 30 -18.29 6.94 -2.26
C LEU A 30 -18.95 6.13 -1.12
N LEU A 31 -19.83 6.77 -0.34
CA LEU A 31 -20.57 6.14 0.78
C LEU A 31 -21.80 5.35 0.32
N ALA A 32 -22.37 5.66 -0.86
CA ALA A 32 -23.59 5.02 -1.35
C ALA A 32 -23.33 3.67 -2.07
N SER A 33 -22.12 3.47 -2.61
CA SER A 33 -21.74 2.25 -3.33
C SER A 33 -21.55 1.00 -2.44
N SER A 34 -21.58 1.14 -1.12
CA SER A 34 -21.48 0.04 -0.15
C SER A 34 -22.83 -0.52 0.33
N ALA A 35 -23.96 0.01 -0.16
CA ALA A 35 -25.29 -0.37 0.31
C ALA A 35 -26.16 -0.90 -0.85
N ALA A 36 -25.84 -2.08 -1.37
CA ALA A 36 -26.77 -2.81 -2.23
C ALA A 36 -26.69 -4.33 -2.00
N ALA A 37 -27.87 -4.93 -1.80
CA ALA A 37 -28.22 -6.34 -1.56
C ALA A 37 -27.92 -6.84 -0.12
N VAL A 38 -28.84 -7.49 0.61
CA VAL A 38 -29.81 -8.54 0.26
C VAL A 38 -31.02 -8.48 1.22
N ALA A 39 -32.25 -8.63 0.70
CA ALA A 39 -33.45 -8.86 1.53
C ALA A 39 -33.70 -10.37 1.71
N PRO A 40 -34.04 -10.89 2.92
CA PRO A 40 -34.48 -12.26 3.05
C PRO A 40 -36.01 -12.38 2.95
N ALA A 41 -36.45 -13.35 2.15
CA ALA A 41 -37.82 -13.78 2.06
C ALA A 41 -38.28 -14.49 3.35
N ILE A 42 -39.55 -14.29 3.68
CA ILE A 42 -40.24 -14.80 4.86
C ILE A 42 -40.66 -16.26 4.60
N GLY A 43 -40.34 -17.19 5.49
CA GLY A 43 -40.86 -18.56 5.38
C GLY A 43 -40.41 -19.53 6.48
N GLY A 44 -41.28 -19.73 7.49
CA GLY A 44 -41.62 -21.04 8.05
C GLY A 44 -40.66 -21.75 9.02
N GLY A 45 -41.20 -22.07 10.21
CA GLY A 45 -40.91 -23.34 10.89
C GLY A 45 -40.12 -23.28 12.20
N LEU A 46 -40.84 -23.37 13.33
CA LEU A 46 -40.27 -23.67 14.64
C LEU A 46 -39.69 -25.10 14.67
N VAL A 47 -38.39 -25.24 14.91
CA VAL A 47 -37.82 -26.45 15.50
C VAL A 47 -36.82 -26.03 16.58
N LYS A 48 -37.16 -26.30 17.84
CA LYS A 48 -36.23 -26.21 18.98
C LYS A 48 -35.35 -27.45 18.97
N THR A 49 -34.07 -27.29 18.68
CA THR A 49 -33.03 -28.27 19.03
C THR A 49 -32.07 -27.67 20.03
N ALA A 50 -31.78 -28.48 21.05
CA ALA A 50 -30.95 -28.15 22.19
C ALA A 50 -29.44 -28.11 21.85
N ASN A 51 -28.69 -27.39 22.68
CA ASN A 51 -27.23 -27.35 22.77
C ASN A 51 -26.47 -26.89 21.51
N ALA A 52 -26.56 -25.59 21.22
CA ALA A 52 -25.46 -24.89 20.55
C ALA A 52 -24.44 -24.49 21.62
N GLN A 53 -23.28 -25.13 21.62
CA GLN A 53 -22.10 -24.64 22.34
C GLN A 53 -21.90 -23.17 21.97
N GLN A 54 -21.96 -22.28 22.96
CA GLN A 54 -21.71 -20.85 22.76
C GLN A 54 -20.31 -20.69 22.15
N GLN A 55 -20.25 -20.45 20.85
CA GLN A 55 -19.03 -19.98 20.21
C GLN A 55 -18.61 -18.70 20.93
N PRO A 56 -17.32 -18.53 21.27
CA PRO A 56 -16.88 -17.39 22.02
C PRO A 56 -17.24 -16.11 21.26
N GLN A 57 -17.98 -15.21 21.92
CA GLN A 57 -18.50 -13.91 21.45
C GLN A 57 -17.42 -12.88 21.03
N ARG A 58 -16.21 -13.32 20.70
CA ARG A 58 -15.04 -12.46 20.49
C ARG A 58 -15.05 -11.71 19.14
N PHE A 59 -15.98 -12.01 18.26
CA PHE A 59 -16.05 -11.44 16.91
C PHE A 59 -17.42 -10.84 16.55
N GLU A 60 -18.28 -10.60 17.54
CA GLU A 60 -19.48 -9.78 17.34
C GLU A 60 -19.11 -8.30 17.40
N TYR A 61 -19.38 -7.58 16.31
CA TYR A 61 -19.15 -6.14 16.22
C TYR A 61 -20.47 -5.39 16.18
N PRO A 62 -20.56 -4.20 16.82
CA PRO A 62 -21.70 -3.33 16.66
C PRO A 62 -21.96 -3.02 15.19
N VAL A 63 -23.23 -3.07 14.76
CA VAL A 63 -23.64 -2.81 13.37
C VAL A 63 -23.28 -1.39 12.89
N ASP A 64 -23.10 -0.46 13.83
CA ASP A 64 -22.74 0.94 13.59
C ASP A 64 -21.22 1.20 13.65
N ARG A 65 -20.39 0.15 13.76
CA ARG A 65 -18.93 0.28 13.95
C ARG A 65 -18.26 1.23 12.96
N GLU A 66 -18.59 1.12 11.67
CA GLU A 66 -18.00 1.95 10.62
C GLU A 66 -18.46 3.40 10.73
N ALA A 67 -19.76 3.64 10.90
CA ALA A 67 -20.31 4.98 11.13
C ALA A 67 -19.69 5.65 12.36
N ARG A 68 -19.53 4.91 13.47
CA ARG A 68 -18.88 5.39 14.68
C ARG A 68 -17.38 5.67 14.50
N SER A 69 -16.69 4.90 13.66
CA SER A 69 -15.26 5.13 13.37
C SER A 69 -15.06 6.34 12.47
N ALA A 70 -15.92 6.51 11.46
CA ALA A 70 -15.95 7.71 10.62
C ALA A 70 -16.24 8.97 11.45
N ALA A 71 -17.25 8.94 12.33
CA ALA A 71 -17.57 10.07 13.21
C ALA A 71 -16.40 10.45 14.14
N ARG A 72 -15.70 9.46 14.70
CA ARG A 72 -14.50 9.70 15.53
C ARG A 72 -13.33 10.28 14.74
N ALA A 73 -13.10 9.82 13.51
CA ALA A 73 -12.05 10.37 12.65
C ALA A 73 -12.32 11.85 12.33
N LEU A 74 -13.55 12.19 11.95
CA LEU A 74 -13.96 13.57 11.67
C LEU A 74 -13.89 14.47 12.92
N ALA A 75 -14.30 13.94 14.09
CA ALA A 75 -14.20 14.69 15.34
C ALA A 75 -12.75 14.97 15.75
N LEU A 76 -11.84 14.00 15.54
CA LEU A 76 -10.41 14.18 15.81
C LEU A 76 -9.80 15.23 14.86
N GLU A 77 -10.10 15.16 13.57
CA GLU A 77 -9.65 16.15 12.58
C GLU A 77 -10.12 17.57 12.98
N ALA A 78 -11.41 17.74 13.26
CA ALA A 78 -11.97 19.02 13.68
C ALA A 78 -11.28 19.58 14.93
N LEU A 79 -11.03 18.73 15.94
CA LEU A 79 -10.36 19.13 17.18
C LEU A 79 -8.90 19.54 16.95
N LEU A 80 -8.17 18.83 16.07
CA LEU A 80 -6.79 19.17 15.74
C LEU A 80 -6.69 20.48 14.95
N ILE A 81 -7.68 20.78 14.10
CA ILE A 81 -7.82 22.07 13.41
C ILE A 81 -8.12 23.18 14.40
N GLU A 82 -9.11 23.00 15.29
CA GLU A 82 -9.48 23.98 16.31
C GLU A 82 -8.30 24.34 17.23
N LYS A 83 -7.47 23.34 17.55
CA LYS A 83 -6.24 23.53 18.34
C LYS A 83 -5.05 24.07 17.55
N GLY A 84 -5.18 24.30 16.24
CA GLY A 84 -4.12 24.80 15.37
C GLY A 84 -2.95 23.81 15.17
N VAL A 85 -3.17 22.50 15.39
CA VAL A 85 -2.15 21.46 15.19
C VAL A 85 -2.01 21.10 13.70
N ILE A 86 -3.13 21.10 12.99
CA ILE A 86 -3.19 20.90 11.53
C ILE A 86 -4.10 21.96 10.90
N THR A 87 -4.04 22.09 9.58
CA THR A 87 -4.97 22.92 8.80
C THR A 87 -6.05 22.07 8.14
N GLY A 88 -7.11 22.72 7.64
CA GLY A 88 -8.18 22.04 6.88
C GLY A 88 -7.70 21.32 5.60
N ASP A 89 -6.53 21.70 5.08
CA ASP A 89 -5.96 21.10 3.87
C ASP A 89 -4.91 20.01 4.16
N THR A 90 -4.54 19.80 5.44
CA THR A 90 -3.43 18.92 5.81
C THR A 90 -3.68 17.46 5.39
N VAL A 91 -4.87 16.93 5.69
CA VAL A 91 -5.22 15.54 5.35
C VAL A 91 -5.29 15.35 3.83
N ASP A 92 -5.95 16.26 3.12
CA ASP A 92 -6.07 16.20 1.66
C ASP A 92 -4.69 16.29 0.98
N THR A 93 -3.76 17.09 1.52
CA THR A 93 -2.38 17.17 1.04
C THR A 93 -1.64 15.84 1.18
N VAL A 94 -1.77 15.17 2.33
CA VAL A 94 -1.15 13.86 2.56
C VAL A 94 -1.74 12.81 1.63
N LEU A 95 -3.06 12.78 1.45
CA LEU A 95 -3.73 11.85 0.55
C LEU A 95 -3.26 12.04 -0.91
N SER A 96 -3.20 13.30 -1.37
CA SER A 96 -2.71 13.63 -2.71
C SER A 96 -1.28 13.12 -2.95
N PHE A 97 -0.42 13.14 -1.92
CA PHE A 97 0.94 12.63 -2.02
C PHE A 97 0.97 11.11 -2.31
N PHE A 98 0.13 10.32 -1.64
CA PHE A 98 0.00 8.88 -1.91
C PHE A 98 -0.66 8.59 -3.26
N GLU A 99 -1.62 9.41 -3.68
CA GLU A 99 -2.30 9.22 -4.96
C GLU A 99 -1.39 9.51 -6.16
N THR A 100 -0.46 10.46 -6.03
CA THR A 100 0.26 11.02 -7.19
C THR A 100 1.77 10.84 -7.15
N GLN A 101 2.39 10.71 -5.97
CA GLN A 101 3.85 10.71 -5.81
C GLN A 101 4.41 9.41 -5.24
N MET A 102 3.68 8.73 -4.35
CA MET A 102 4.09 7.46 -3.73
C MET A 102 3.22 6.30 -4.20
N GLY A 103 3.68 5.57 -5.22
CA GLY A 103 2.90 4.44 -5.75
C GLY A 103 3.75 3.41 -6.48
N PRO A 104 3.13 2.26 -6.83
CA PRO A 104 3.81 1.13 -7.46
C PRO A 104 4.43 1.45 -8.81
N PHE A 105 3.97 2.50 -9.49
CA PHE A 105 4.57 2.98 -10.73
C PHE A 105 6.04 3.41 -10.57
N ASN A 106 6.47 3.81 -9.36
CA ASN A 106 7.88 4.12 -9.08
C ASN A 106 8.70 2.83 -9.04
N GLY A 107 8.26 1.83 -8.28
CA GLY A 107 8.91 0.52 -8.22
C GLY A 107 8.97 -0.14 -9.60
N ALA A 108 7.91 -0.02 -10.41
CA ALA A 108 7.88 -0.53 -11.77
C ALA A 108 8.99 0.05 -12.66
N LYS A 109 9.23 1.36 -12.59
CA LYS A 109 10.34 2.02 -13.31
C LYS A 109 11.70 1.50 -12.83
N VAL A 110 11.88 1.35 -11.52
CA VAL A 110 13.13 0.83 -10.92
C VAL A 110 13.41 -0.60 -11.38
N VAL A 111 12.39 -1.47 -11.36
CA VAL A 111 12.51 -2.88 -11.80
C VAL A 111 12.76 -2.96 -13.29
N ALA A 112 12.04 -2.19 -14.12
CA ALA A 112 12.24 -2.18 -15.56
C ALA A 112 13.67 -1.75 -15.93
N ARG A 113 14.22 -0.72 -15.27
CA ARG A 113 15.63 -0.35 -15.41
C ARG A 113 16.56 -1.50 -15.06
N ALA A 114 16.31 -2.19 -13.94
CA ALA A 114 17.11 -3.34 -13.51
C ALA A 114 17.02 -4.55 -14.48
N TRP A 115 15.98 -4.64 -15.30
CA TRP A 115 15.85 -5.68 -16.32
C TRP A 115 16.62 -5.39 -17.61
N VAL A 116 16.86 -4.11 -17.93
CA VAL A 116 17.56 -3.70 -19.16
C VAL A 116 19.02 -3.30 -18.92
N ASP A 117 19.37 -2.98 -17.67
CA ASP A 117 20.70 -2.57 -17.26
C ASP A 117 21.22 -3.49 -16.13
N PRO A 118 22.03 -4.51 -16.47
CA PRO A 118 22.61 -5.43 -15.49
C PRO A 118 23.52 -4.75 -14.46
N ALA A 119 24.20 -3.65 -14.83
CA ALA A 119 25.07 -2.91 -13.92
C ALA A 119 24.22 -2.16 -12.88
N PHE A 120 23.14 -1.52 -13.32
CA PHE A 120 22.16 -0.93 -12.42
C PHE A 120 21.54 -1.96 -11.49
N LYS A 121 21.19 -3.16 -11.98
CA LYS A 121 20.65 -4.25 -11.13
C LYS A 121 21.62 -4.65 -10.02
N GLN A 122 22.90 -4.80 -10.35
CA GLN A 122 23.93 -5.15 -9.36
C GLN A 122 24.08 -4.06 -8.30
N GLU A 123 24.09 -2.80 -8.73
CA GLU A 123 24.13 -1.66 -7.81
C GLU A 123 22.88 -1.57 -6.95
N LEU A 124 21.69 -1.76 -7.53
CA LEU A 124 20.41 -1.70 -6.84
C LEU A 124 20.31 -2.71 -5.70
N VAL A 125 20.83 -3.92 -5.88
CA VAL A 125 20.87 -4.94 -4.82
C VAL A 125 21.94 -4.64 -3.77
N LYS A 126 23.06 -4.01 -4.16
CA LYS A 126 24.16 -3.66 -3.26
C LYS A 126 23.85 -2.44 -2.39
N ASP A 127 23.36 -1.37 -3.01
CA ASP A 127 23.04 -0.08 -2.40
C ASP A 127 21.80 0.53 -3.09
N THR A 128 20.64 0.10 -2.61
CA THR A 128 19.35 0.47 -3.18
C THR A 128 19.09 1.98 -3.19
N PRO A 129 19.31 2.74 -2.09
CA PRO A 129 19.16 4.19 -2.12
C PRO A 129 20.07 4.87 -3.14
N ALA A 130 21.33 4.47 -3.23
CA ALA A 130 22.28 5.06 -4.19
C ALA A 130 21.88 4.80 -5.64
N ALA A 131 21.43 3.59 -5.97
CA ALA A 131 20.95 3.27 -7.31
C ALA A 131 19.68 4.06 -7.66
N ILE A 132 18.70 4.10 -6.76
CA ILE A 132 17.44 4.83 -6.94
C ILE A 132 17.69 6.34 -7.15
N ALA A 133 18.67 6.93 -6.45
CA ALA A 133 19.01 8.34 -6.58
C ALA A 133 19.50 8.75 -7.98
N LYS A 134 19.85 7.77 -8.84
CA LYS A 134 20.22 8.02 -10.25
C LYS A 134 19.01 8.16 -11.18
N LEU A 135 17.83 7.79 -10.72
CA LEU A 135 16.60 7.86 -11.50
C LEU A 135 15.86 9.17 -11.24
N ASP A 136 15.24 9.71 -12.29
CA ASP A 136 14.33 10.85 -12.17
C ASP A 136 12.95 10.37 -11.68
N LEU A 137 12.84 10.21 -10.36
CA LEU A 137 11.61 9.84 -9.66
C LEU A 137 11.10 11.02 -8.82
N PRO A 138 9.79 11.08 -8.51
CA PRO A 138 9.22 12.15 -7.70
C PRO A 138 10.00 12.38 -6.40
N LYS A 139 10.10 13.65 -5.97
CA LYS A 139 10.69 14.05 -4.68
C LYS A 139 9.88 13.47 -3.52
N GLY A 140 10.21 12.24 -3.16
CA GLY A 140 9.54 11.45 -2.12
C GLY A 140 10.17 10.06 -1.92
N MET A 141 11.08 9.65 -2.81
CA MET A 141 11.92 8.44 -2.61
C MET A 141 12.80 8.53 -1.36
N ALA A 142 13.15 9.75 -0.95
CA ALA A 142 13.55 10.07 0.41
C ALA A 142 12.30 10.54 1.17
N GLY A 143 11.91 9.83 2.23
CA GLY A 143 10.69 10.12 2.98
C GLY A 143 10.23 8.92 3.80
N ALA A 144 9.06 9.07 4.43
CA ALA A 144 8.49 8.08 5.33
C ALA A 144 8.45 6.69 4.71
N GLU A 145 8.98 5.70 5.45
CA GLU A 145 9.03 4.30 5.04
C GLU A 145 9.88 4.05 3.78
N GLY A 146 10.90 4.89 3.54
CA GLY A 146 11.83 4.76 2.41
C GLY A 146 13.29 5.01 2.75
N GLU A 147 13.57 5.47 3.97
CA GLU A 147 14.89 5.95 4.41
C GLU A 147 15.96 4.86 4.36
N HIS A 148 15.57 3.61 4.61
CA HIS A 148 16.45 2.45 4.59
C HIS A 148 15.92 1.37 3.65
N MET A 149 15.81 1.70 2.37
CA MET A 149 15.32 0.77 1.36
C MET A 149 16.34 -0.30 0.97
N ARG A 150 15.85 -1.51 0.68
CA ARG A 150 16.63 -2.63 0.14
C ARG A 150 15.84 -3.39 -0.92
N ALA A 151 16.47 -3.62 -2.07
CA ALA A 151 15.94 -4.44 -3.15
C ALA A 151 16.50 -5.86 -3.08
N VAL A 152 15.65 -6.87 -3.27
CA VAL A 152 16.06 -8.29 -3.32
C VAL A 152 15.64 -8.90 -4.64
N ALA A 153 16.57 -9.53 -5.34
CA ALA A 153 16.31 -10.06 -6.68
C ALA A 153 15.89 -11.53 -6.64
N ASN A 154 14.80 -11.84 -7.34
CA ASN A 154 14.46 -13.22 -7.66
C ASN A 154 15.44 -13.79 -8.69
N SER A 155 15.55 -15.12 -8.69
CA SER A 155 16.37 -15.90 -9.62
C SER A 155 15.73 -17.29 -9.83
N PRO A 156 16.22 -18.10 -10.78
CA PRO A 156 15.67 -19.44 -11.02
C PRO A 156 15.68 -20.37 -9.80
N THR A 157 16.51 -20.08 -8.79
CA THR A 157 16.66 -20.91 -7.58
C THR A 157 16.24 -20.21 -6.29
N VAL A 158 15.91 -18.91 -6.32
CA VAL A 158 15.52 -18.12 -5.13
C VAL A 158 14.34 -17.23 -5.45
N HIS A 159 13.27 -17.36 -4.66
CA HIS A 159 12.09 -16.50 -4.67
C HIS A 159 12.00 -15.71 -3.37
N ASN A 160 11.89 -14.39 -3.45
CA ASN A 160 11.77 -13.51 -2.29
C ASN A 160 10.31 -13.17 -2.02
N LEU A 161 9.94 -13.09 -0.74
CA LEU A 161 8.62 -12.69 -0.27
C LEU A 161 8.78 -11.65 0.84
N ILE A 162 8.06 -10.53 0.76
CA ILE A 162 8.13 -9.46 1.76
C ILE A 162 6.93 -9.56 2.67
N ILE A 163 7.18 -9.44 3.98
CA ILE A 163 6.16 -9.51 5.01
C ILE A 163 6.41 -8.47 6.10
N CYS A 164 5.40 -8.22 6.92
CA CYS A 164 5.54 -7.51 8.19
C CYS A 164 4.67 -8.22 9.22
N THR A 165 5.26 -9.12 10.01
CA THR A 165 4.48 -9.95 10.93
C THR A 165 3.84 -9.11 12.04
N LEU A 166 4.50 -8.04 12.49
CA LEU A 166 4.07 -7.24 13.64
C LEU A 166 3.02 -6.18 13.34
N CYS A 167 3.00 -5.63 12.12
CA CYS A 167 2.01 -4.61 11.74
C CYS A 167 1.76 -4.56 10.22
N SER A 168 2.42 -3.64 9.52
CA SER A 168 2.17 -3.34 8.12
C SER A 168 3.29 -2.53 7.45
N CYS A 169 4.53 -2.58 7.97
CA CYS A 169 5.69 -1.87 7.42
C CYS A 169 5.84 -2.19 5.92
N TYR A 170 5.98 -1.16 5.09
CA TYR A 170 5.88 -1.32 3.63
C TYR A 170 6.61 -0.18 2.91
N PRO A 171 7.29 -0.42 1.77
CA PRO A 171 8.14 0.59 1.14
C PRO A 171 7.33 1.63 0.36
N TRP A 172 6.70 2.59 1.06
CA TRP A 172 5.73 3.52 0.46
C TRP A 172 6.22 4.25 -0.79
N PRO A 173 7.47 4.73 -0.89
CA PRO A 173 7.89 5.46 -2.07
C PRO A 173 7.92 4.64 -3.36
N VAL A 174 8.14 3.32 -3.27
CA VAL A 174 8.17 2.41 -4.44
C VAL A 174 6.88 1.64 -4.66
N LEU A 175 6.10 1.36 -3.62
CA LEU A 175 4.91 0.51 -3.71
C LEU A 175 3.60 1.17 -3.26
N GLY A 176 3.63 2.40 -2.76
CA GLY A 176 2.47 3.08 -2.19
C GLY A 176 2.00 2.46 -0.88
N LEU A 177 0.71 2.57 -0.57
CA LEU A 177 0.14 1.98 0.65
C LEU A 177 -0.09 0.47 0.48
N PRO A 178 0.15 -0.35 1.53
CA PRO A 178 -0.04 -1.78 1.45
C PRO A 178 -1.52 -2.15 1.25
N PRO A 179 -1.82 -3.17 0.44
CA PRO A 179 -3.18 -3.65 0.24
C PRO A 179 -3.76 -4.21 1.55
N TYR A 180 -5.08 -4.31 1.63
CA TYR A 180 -5.76 -4.78 2.84
C TYR A 180 -5.26 -6.15 3.31
N TRP A 181 -5.15 -7.12 2.39
CA TRP A 181 -4.72 -8.49 2.71
C TRP A 181 -3.31 -8.57 3.28
N TYR A 182 -2.41 -7.64 2.95
CA TYR A 182 -1.05 -7.62 3.49
C TYR A 182 -1.07 -7.32 5.00
N LYS A 183 -2.05 -6.53 5.44
CA LYS A 183 -2.27 -6.16 6.85
C LYS A 183 -3.10 -7.18 7.61
N ASP A 184 -3.71 -8.13 6.89
CA ASP A 184 -4.59 -9.13 7.47
C ASP A 184 -3.80 -10.08 8.39
N PRO A 185 -4.32 -10.37 9.60
CA PRO A 185 -3.66 -11.30 10.52
C PRO A 185 -3.39 -12.67 9.91
N THR A 186 -4.25 -13.14 9.00
CA THR A 186 -4.11 -14.46 8.34
C THR A 186 -2.84 -14.50 7.51
N PHE A 187 -2.63 -13.49 6.65
CA PHE A 187 -1.41 -13.40 5.84
C PHE A 187 -0.18 -13.26 6.74
N ARG A 188 -0.22 -12.31 7.68
CA ARG A 188 0.92 -11.96 8.56
C ARG A 188 1.36 -13.13 9.45
N ALA A 189 0.43 -13.92 9.97
CA ALA A 189 0.74 -15.07 10.82
C ALA A 189 1.29 -16.26 10.03
N ARG A 190 0.85 -16.45 8.78
CA ARG A 190 1.15 -17.65 7.99
C ARG A 190 2.36 -17.46 7.08
N ALA A 191 2.55 -16.28 6.49
CA ALA A 191 3.57 -16.05 5.47
C ALA A 191 5.01 -16.29 5.98
N ALA A 192 5.29 -16.06 7.27
CA ALA A 192 6.58 -16.39 7.88
C ALA A 192 6.79 -17.90 8.12
N ARG A 193 5.71 -18.66 8.36
CA ARG A 193 5.74 -20.07 8.79
C ARG A 193 5.60 -21.05 7.63
N GLU A 194 4.69 -20.75 6.72
CA GLU A 194 4.33 -21.61 5.59
C GLU A 194 4.20 -20.81 4.29
N PRO A 195 5.23 -20.05 3.89
CA PRO A 195 5.16 -19.12 2.75
C PRO A 195 4.72 -19.82 1.46
N ARG A 196 5.14 -21.07 1.27
CA ARG A 196 4.81 -21.87 0.10
C ARG A 196 3.32 -22.19 -0.02
N ALA A 197 2.65 -22.46 1.09
CA ALA A 197 1.20 -22.69 1.12
C ALA A 197 0.44 -21.39 0.86
N VAL A 198 0.86 -20.30 1.49
CA VAL A 198 0.30 -18.96 1.25
C VAL A 198 0.44 -18.55 -0.21
N LEU A 199 1.61 -18.69 -0.82
CA LEU A 199 1.82 -18.35 -2.23
C LEU A 199 0.95 -19.20 -3.17
N ASN A 200 0.74 -20.48 -2.85
CA ASN A 200 -0.17 -21.32 -3.62
C ASN A 200 -1.63 -20.84 -3.56
N GLU A 201 -2.06 -20.23 -2.45
CA GLU A 201 -3.40 -19.59 -2.34
C GLU A 201 -3.52 -18.31 -3.18
N PHE A 202 -2.41 -17.60 -3.42
CA PHE A 202 -2.33 -16.53 -4.42
C PHE A 202 -2.26 -17.05 -5.86
N GLY A 203 -2.29 -18.37 -6.06
CA GLY A 203 -2.14 -19.01 -7.37
C GLY A 203 -0.69 -19.15 -7.84
N LEU A 204 0.30 -18.84 -6.99
CA LEU A 204 1.72 -18.93 -7.30
C LEU A 204 2.32 -20.22 -6.73
N ASN A 205 2.41 -21.24 -7.58
CA ASN A 205 3.11 -22.47 -7.23
C ASN A 205 4.62 -22.32 -7.49
N ILE A 206 5.40 -22.18 -6.42
CA ILE A 206 6.86 -22.21 -6.48
C ILE A 206 7.30 -23.69 -6.45
N ALA A 207 8.32 -24.13 -7.20
CA ALA A 207 8.74 -25.55 -7.23
C ALA A 207 9.61 -25.92 -5.99
N PRO A 208 9.51 -27.11 -5.36
CA PRO A 208 10.20 -27.43 -4.09
C PRO A 208 11.71 -27.20 -4.07
N SER A 209 12.37 -27.23 -5.23
CA SER A 209 13.80 -26.94 -5.40
C SER A 209 14.17 -25.46 -5.34
N VAL A 210 13.20 -24.55 -5.39
CA VAL A 210 13.40 -23.10 -5.30
C VAL A 210 13.28 -22.67 -3.84
N GLU A 211 14.35 -22.07 -3.32
CA GLU A 211 14.41 -21.49 -1.98
C GLU A 211 13.44 -20.30 -1.90
N ILE A 212 12.66 -20.21 -0.83
CA ILE A 212 11.84 -19.03 -0.54
C ILE A 212 12.50 -18.26 0.61
N LYS A 213 12.90 -17.01 0.35
CA LYS A 213 13.43 -16.09 1.36
C LYS A 213 12.35 -15.12 1.78
N THR A 214 11.94 -15.20 3.04
CA THR A 214 10.99 -14.26 3.65
C THR A 214 11.72 -13.11 4.31
N TRP A 215 11.35 -11.89 3.94
CA TRP A 215 11.92 -10.65 4.46
C TRP A 215 10.90 -10.00 5.38
N ASP A 216 11.02 -10.28 6.68
CA ASP A 216 10.17 -9.66 7.69
C ASP A 216 10.68 -8.25 8.00
N SER A 217 9.83 -7.25 7.72
CA SER A 217 10.10 -5.83 7.93
C SER A 217 9.93 -5.47 9.41
N SER A 218 10.74 -6.08 10.26
CA SER A 218 10.70 -5.99 11.73
C SER A 218 11.47 -4.80 12.31
N ALA A 219 12.28 -4.12 11.49
CA ALA A 219 13.04 -2.93 11.85
C ALA A 219 12.74 -1.79 10.86
N GLN A 220 13.68 -0.86 10.67
CA GLN A 220 13.51 0.28 9.74
C GLN A 220 13.83 -0.02 8.28
N ILE A 221 14.32 -1.23 7.97
CA ILE A 221 14.57 -1.62 6.58
C ILE A 221 13.23 -1.84 5.87
N ARG A 222 13.13 -1.35 4.64
CA ARG A 222 11.95 -1.52 3.78
C ARG A 222 12.35 -2.25 2.51
N TRP A 223 11.76 -3.42 2.31
CA TRP A 223 12.12 -4.34 1.23
C TRP A 223 11.19 -4.19 0.04
N PHE A 224 11.71 -4.32 -1.18
CA PHE A 224 10.92 -4.62 -2.39
C PHE A 224 11.62 -5.69 -3.23
N VAL A 225 10.86 -6.49 -3.97
CA VAL A 225 11.37 -7.56 -4.83
C VAL A 225 11.65 -7.01 -6.23
N ILE A 226 12.77 -7.42 -6.82
CA ILE A 226 13.02 -7.34 -8.26
C ILE A 226 12.60 -8.69 -8.84
N PRO A 227 11.37 -8.84 -9.39
CA PRO A 227 10.94 -10.09 -9.99
C PRO A 227 11.80 -10.46 -11.22
N GLU A 228 11.74 -11.72 -11.63
CA GLU A 228 12.37 -12.16 -12.86
C GLU A 228 11.65 -11.54 -14.07
N ARG A 229 12.41 -11.12 -15.08
CA ARG A 229 11.84 -10.61 -16.34
C ARG A 229 11.06 -11.73 -17.03
N PRO A 230 9.80 -11.51 -17.45
CA PRO A 230 9.04 -12.53 -18.17
C PRO A 230 9.72 -12.92 -19.49
N SER A 231 9.62 -14.20 -19.88
CA SER A 231 10.07 -14.67 -21.19
C SER A 231 9.26 -14.04 -22.33
N GLY A 232 9.83 -14.01 -23.53
CA GLY A 232 9.15 -13.43 -24.70
C GLY A 232 9.08 -11.90 -24.70
N THR A 233 9.85 -11.24 -23.82
CA THR A 233 9.92 -9.79 -23.74
C THR A 233 11.17 -9.20 -24.40
N ASP A 234 11.88 -9.99 -25.21
CA ASP A 234 13.08 -9.53 -25.93
C ASP A 234 12.77 -8.36 -26.86
N GLY A 235 13.64 -7.34 -26.87
CA GLY A 235 13.46 -6.14 -27.70
C GLY A 235 12.34 -5.18 -27.23
N ILE A 236 11.59 -5.50 -26.17
CA ILE A 236 10.63 -4.58 -25.55
C ILE A 236 11.38 -3.43 -24.87
N SER A 237 10.88 -2.20 -25.04
CA SER A 237 11.47 -1.01 -24.44
C SER A 237 11.32 -1.00 -22.91
N GLU A 238 12.19 -0.28 -22.21
CA GLU A 238 12.10 -0.11 -20.75
C GLU A 238 10.72 0.39 -20.29
N ALA A 239 10.12 1.32 -21.02
CA ALA A 239 8.81 1.87 -20.69
C ALA A 239 7.68 0.84 -20.84
N GLU A 240 7.73 -0.02 -21.86
CA GLU A 240 6.76 -1.10 -22.03
C GLU A 240 6.99 -2.23 -21.00
N LEU A 241 8.24 -2.53 -20.65
CA LEU A 241 8.57 -3.47 -19.57
C LEU A 241 8.02 -3.01 -18.22
N ALA A 242 8.08 -1.71 -17.92
CA ALA A 242 7.53 -1.17 -16.67
C ALA A 242 6.02 -1.46 -16.52
N LYS A 243 5.27 -1.56 -17.62
CA LYS A 243 3.83 -1.89 -17.58
C LYS A 243 3.56 -3.34 -17.20
N LEU A 244 4.56 -4.22 -17.34
CA LEU A 244 4.46 -5.63 -16.92
C LEU A 244 4.71 -5.77 -15.42
N VAL A 245 5.41 -4.83 -14.78
CA VAL A 245 5.73 -4.94 -13.36
C VAL A 245 4.50 -4.66 -12.50
N THR A 246 4.06 -5.66 -11.75
CA THR A 246 2.93 -5.54 -10.83
C THR A 246 3.38 -5.25 -9.39
N PRO A 247 2.55 -4.60 -8.56
CA PRO A 247 2.77 -4.51 -7.11
C PRO A 247 2.97 -5.88 -6.47
N GLU A 248 2.16 -6.87 -6.87
CA GLU A 248 2.21 -8.26 -6.42
C GLU A 248 3.54 -8.93 -6.73
N GLY A 249 4.08 -8.70 -7.93
CA GLY A 249 5.41 -9.17 -8.32
C GLY A 249 6.52 -8.54 -7.47
N MET A 250 6.39 -7.25 -7.16
CA MET A 250 7.34 -6.55 -6.29
C MET A 250 7.16 -6.83 -4.78
N MET A 251 6.04 -7.44 -4.37
CA MET A 251 5.86 -8.01 -3.03
C MET A 251 6.36 -9.45 -2.94
N GLY A 252 6.47 -10.14 -4.08
CA GLY A 252 6.84 -11.55 -4.15
C GLY A 252 5.65 -12.52 -4.03
N VAL A 253 4.41 -12.04 -4.22
CA VAL A 253 3.21 -12.91 -4.23
C VAL A 253 2.74 -13.27 -5.65
N ALA A 254 3.35 -12.68 -6.67
CA ALA A 254 3.17 -13.03 -8.08
C ALA A 254 4.52 -13.10 -8.82
N ARG A 255 4.48 -13.61 -10.05
CA ARG A 255 5.52 -13.32 -11.05
C ARG A 255 5.32 -11.89 -11.57
N ALA A 256 6.31 -11.36 -12.30
CA ALA A 256 6.08 -10.19 -13.14
C ALA A 256 5.09 -10.53 -14.26
#